data_AF-A0A1V9XNV5-F1
#
_entry.id   AF-A0A1V9XNV5-F1
#
_cell.length_a   1.000
_cell.length_b   1.000
_cell.length_c   1.000
_cell.angle_alpha   90.00
_cell.angle_beta   90.00
_cell.angle_gamma   90.00
#
_symmetry.space_group_name_H-M   'P 1'
#
loop_
_entity.id
_entity.type
_entity.pdbx_description
1 polymer ?
#
loop_
_entity_poly.entity_id
_entity_poly.type
_entity_poly.pdbx_seq_one_letter_code
_entity_poly.pdbx_strand_id
1 'polypeptide(L)'
;MSGNANQQDKENYIDFRMRLLGENTKQPIVLSPGVHSFPFKLGLPLGMPSTFLGKHGWVQYFCKAALKEPSGLTHKNQQVFIVMSPIDLNLEPSLITV
;
A
#
# COMPACT_ATOMS: atom_id res chain seq x y z
N MET A 1 -33.41 5.53 -23.34
CA MET A 1 -33.15 5.19 -21.93
C MET A 1 -31.67 4.83 -21.84
N SER A 2 -30.85 5.79 -21.42
CA SER A 2 -29.40 5.72 -21.49
C SER A 2 -28.81 5.57 -20.09
N GLY A 3 -27.84 4.67 -19.92
CA GLY A 3 -26.90 4.69 -18.79
C GLY A 3 -26.80 3.41 -17.97
N ASN A 4 -26.28 2.32 -18.53
CA ASN A 4 -25.58 1.32 -17.71
C ASN A 4 -24.10 1.73 -17.63
N ALA A 5 -23.80 2.67 -16.75
CA ALA A 5 -22.42 2.97 -16.37
C ALA A 5 -22.02 1.93 -15.31
N ASN A 6 -20.98 1.13 -15.59
CA ASN A 6 -20.33 0.30 -14.58
C ASN A 6 -19.73 1.23 -13.52
N GLN A 7 -20.47 1.49 -12.44
CA GLN A 7 -20.01 2.31 -11.32
C GLN A 7 -18.96 1.51 -10.53
N GLN A 8 -17.70 1.91 -10.64
CA GLN A 8 -16.62 1.42 -9.78
C GLN A 8 -16.32 2.50 -8.75
N ASP A 9 -16.10 2.09 -7.51
CA ASP A 9 -15.69 2.98 -6.43
C ASP A 9 -14.33 2.54 -5.87
N LYS A 10 -13.59 3.49 -5.28
CA LYS A 10 -12.26 3.23 -4.72
C LYS A 10 -12.00 4.13 -3.52
N GLU A 11 -11.50 3.51 -2.46
CA GLU A 11 -11.06 4.18 -1.24
C GLU A 11 -9.56 3.90 -0.97
N ASN A 12 -8.85 4.85 -0.35
CA ASN A 12 -7.45 4.66 0.08
C ASN A 12 -7.37 4.69 1.60
N TYR A 13 -6.98 3.57 2.22
CA TYR A 13 -6.81 3.47 3.69
C TYR A 13 -5.43 3.92 4.18
N ILE A 14 -4.42 3.89 3.31
CA ILE A 14 -3.05 4.31 3.61
C ILE A 14 -2.34 4.79 2.34
N ASP A 15 -1.75 5.99 2.38
CA ASP A 15 -0.76 6.48 1.39
C ASP A 15 0.40 7.11 2.18
N PHE A 16 1.43 6.30 2.42
CA PHE A 16 2.64 6.75 3.08
C PHE A 16 3.81 6.72 2.09
N ARG A 17 4.58 7.80 2.07
CA ARG A 17 5.76 7.94 1.21
C ARG A 17 6.95 8.40 2.02
N MET A 18 8.08 7.74 1.80
CA MET A 18 9.34 8.10 2.43
C MET A 18 10.46 8.10 1.41
N ARG A 19 11.31 9.12 1.48
CA ARG A 19 12.56 9.18 0.73
C ARG A 19 13.62 8.43 1.53
N LEU A 20 14.18 7.38 0.92
CA LEU A 20 15.21 6.54 1.54
C LEU A 20 16.63 6.94 1.14
N LEU A 21 16.76 7.64 0.01
CA LEU A 21 18.03 8.07 -0.57
C LEU A 21 17.81 9.41 -1.28
N GLY A 22 18.77 10.33 -1.14
CA GLY A 22 18.68 11.70 -1.69
C GLY A 22 18.35 12.73 -0.62
N GLU A 23 18.97 13.89 -0.70
CA GLU A 23 18.50 15.10 -0.04
C GLU A 23 17.63 15.93 -0.99
N ASN A 24 17.10 17.05 -0.52
CA ASN A 24 16.41 18.04 -1.37
C ASN A 24 17.37 18.80 -2.31
N THR A 25 18.66 18.51 -2.23
CA THR A 25 19.66 19.04 -3.15
C THR A 25 19.53 18.40 -4.53
N LYS A 26 19.69 19.18 -5.61
CA LYS A 26 19.68 18.67 -6.99
C LYS A 26 20.92 17.82 -7.36
N GLN A 27 21.80 17.52 -6.40
CA GLN A 27 23.04 16.81 -6.67
C GLN A 27 22.80 15.30 -6.78
N PRO A 28 23.35 14.63 -7.80
CA PRO A 28 23.27 13.18 -7.92
C PRO A 28 23.99 12.51 -6.74
N ILE A 29 23.37 11.49 -6.15
CA ILE A 29 24.06 10.60 -5.22
C ILE A 29 24.71 9.48 -6.01
N VAL A 30 26.01 9.29 -5.82
CA VAL A 30 26.77 8.17 -6.38
C VAL A 30 26.89 7.09 -5.31
N LEU A 31 26.40 5.89 -5.63
CA LEU A 31 26.58 4.70 -4.80
C LEU A 31 27.82 3.94 -5.27
N SER A 32 28.66 3.49 -4.34
CA SER A 32 29.79 2.63 -4.66
C SER A 32 29.32 1.26 -5.18
N PRO A 33 30.14 0.52 -5.94
CA PRO A 33 29.82 -0.87 -6.26
C PRO A 33 29.53 -1.68 -4.99
N GLY A 34 28.47 -2.49 -5.00
CA GLY A 34 28.06 -3.33 -3.87
C GLY A 34 26.56 -3.30 -3.60
N VAL A 35 26.17 -3.86 -2.46
CA VAL A 35 24.78 -3.93 -2.00
C VAL A 35 24.53 -2.83 -0.97
N HIS A 36 23.54 -1.98 -1.25
CA HIS A 36 23.11 -0.90 -0.36
C HIS A 36 21.74 -1.22 0.20
N SER A 37 21.60 -1.22 1.52
CA SER A 37 20.35 -1.49 2.22
C SER A 37 19.80 -0.21 2.83
N PHE A 38 18.57 0.14 2.48
CA PHE A 38 17.88 1.31 3.00
C PHE A 38 16.69 0.87 3.86
N PRO A 39 16.89 0.63 5.18
CA PRO A 39 15.82 0.15 6.03
C PRO A 39 14.73 1.22 6.20
N PHE A 40 13.49 0.77 6.26
CA PHE A 40 12.33 1.62 6.52
C PHE A 40 11.40 0.97 7.52
N LYS A 41 10.63 1.80 8.22
CA LYS A 41 9.54 1.38 9.10
C LYS A 41 8.33 2.26 8.84
N LEU A 42 7.16 1.66 8.92
CA LEU A 42 5.87 2.33 8.78
C LEU A 42 4.94 1.78 9.85
N GLY A 43 4.35 2.67 10.65
CA GLY A 43 3.23 2.31 11.50
C GLY A 43 1.97 2.22 10.64
N LEU A 44 1.20 1.14 10.78
CA LEU A 44 -0.09 1.01 10.10
C LEU A 44 -1.14 1.86 10.85
N PRO A 45 -1.99 2.63 10.13
CA PRO A 45 -3.16 3.28 10.72
C PRO A 45 -4.08 2.28 11.44
N LEU A 46 -4.74 2.75 12.49
CA LEU A 46 -5.78 1.98 13.18
C LEU A 46 -7.02 1.85 12.29
N GLY A 47 -7.72 0.72 12.39
CA GLY A 47 -8.99 0.50 11.68
C GLY A 47 -8.85 0.18 10.18
N MET A 48 -7.64 -0.14 9.70
CA MET A 48 -7.48 -0.64 8.34
C MET A 48 -8.25 -1.97 8.17
N PRO A 49 -9.05 -2.13 7.11
CA PRO A 49 -9.75 -3.39 6.86
C PRO A 49 -8.77 -4.53 6.56
N SER A 50 -9.22 -5.76 6.80
CA SER A 50 -8.45 -6.94 6.41
C SER A 50 -8.28 -7.01 4.89
N THR A 51 -7.14 -7.56 4.46
CA THR A 51 -6.94 -7.90 3.05
C THR A 51 -8.00 -8.91 2.61
N PHE A 52 -8.65 -8.65 1.48
CA PHE A 52 -9.73 -9.46 0.95
C PHE A 52 -9.70 -9.47 -0.58
N LEU A 53 -10.06 -10.60 -1.18
CA LEU A 53 -10.24 -10.75 -2.62
C LEU A 53 -11.59 -11.45 -2.85
N GLY A 54 -12.49 -10.80 -3.57
CA GLY A 54 -13.81 -11.36 -3.89
C GLY A 54 -14.28 -11.00 -5.29
N LYS A 55 -15.41 -11.59 -5.68
CA LYS A 55 -16.03 -11.37 -7.00
C LYS A 55 -16.39 -9.91 -7.27
N HIS A 56 -16.75 -9.17 -6.22
CA HIS A 56 -17.31 -7.82 -6.31
C HIS A 56 -16.33 -6.71 -5.89
N GLY A 57 -15.11 -7.06 -5.48
CA GLY A 57 -14.13 -6.09 -5.01
C GLY A 57 -13.01 -6.74 -4.21
N TRP A 58 -12.02 -5.93 -3.86
CA TRP A 58 -10.87 -6.37 -3.08
C TRP A 58 -10.31 -5.23 -2.24
N VAL A 59 -9.62 -5.62 -1.17
CA VAL A 59 -8.79 -4.75 -0.34
C VAL A 59 -7.38 -5.31 -0.40
N GLN A 60 -6.44 -4.53 -0.94
CA GLN A 60 -5.04 -4.97 -1.11
C GLN A 60 -4.07 -3.88 -0.69
N TYR A 61 -3.03 -4.28 0.03
CA TYR A 61 -1.96 -3.40 0.48
C TYR A 61 -0.63 -3.79 -0.13
N PHE A 62 0.20 -2.80 -0.44
CA PHE A 62 1.53 -3.02 -0.99
C PHE A 62 2.51 -1.94 -0.56
N CYS A 63 3.78 -2.32 -0.49
CA CYS A 63 4.90 -1.39 -0.45
C CYS A 63 5.52 -1.31 -1.83
N LYS A 64 5.83 -0.09 -2.30
CA LYS A 64 6.45 0.14 -3.60
C LYS A 64 7.72 0.95 -3.42
N ALA A 65 8.84 0.37 -3.84
CA ALA A 65 10.11 1.08 -3.98
C ALA A 65 10.25 1.61 -5.41
N ALA A 66 10.75 2.83 -5.54
CA ALA A 66 11.06 3.44 -6.83
C ALA A 66 12.44 4.12 -6.78
N LEU A 67 13.31 3.77 -7.72
CA LEU A 67 14.63 4.38 -7.89
C LEU A 67 14.66 5.09 -9.24
N LYS A 68 14.94 6.39 -9.23
CA LYS A 68 15.03 7.20 -10.44
C LYS A 68 16.50 7.46 -10.77
N GLU A 69 16.89 7.11 -11.99
CA GLU A 69 18.21 7.41 -12.54
C GLU A 69 18.30 8.85 -13.09
N PRO A 70 19.50 9.42 -13.21
CA PRO A 70 19.72 10.70 -13.88
C PRO A 70 19.22 10.74 -15.33
N SER A 71 19.23 9.59 -16.02
CA SER A 71 18.69 9.41 -17.39
C SER A 71 17.18 9.64 -17.49
N GLY A 72 16.46 9.66 -16.36
CA GLY A 72 15.01 9.73 -16.27
C GLY A 72 14.33 8.37 -16.11
N LEU A 73 15.05 7.25 -16.32
CA LEU A 73 14.52 5.91 -16.10
C LEU A 73 14.14 5.71 -14.63
N THR A 74 13.00 5.06 -14.38
CA THR A 74 12.53 4.75 -13.03
C THR A 74 12.33 3.25 -12.86
N HIS A 75 13.18 2.64 -12.05
CA HIS A 75 13.06 1.25 -11.62
C HIS A 75 12.05 1.16 -10.49
N LYS A 76 11.11 0.21 -10.58
CA LYS A 76 10.06 0.03 -9.58
C LYS A 76 10.03 -1.42 -9.14
N ASN A 77 9.93 -1.64 -7.83
CA ASN A 77 9.63 -2.95 -7.27
C ASN A 77 8.46 -2.81 -6.29
N GLN A 78 7.58 -3.80 -6.26
CA GLN A 78 6.37 -3.78 -5.43
C GLN A 78 6.22 -5.11 -4.69
N GLN A 79 5.95 -5.02 -3.39
CA GLN A 79 5.70 -6.17 -2.54
C GLN A 79 4.32 -6.02 -1.89
N VAL A 80 3.47 -7.03 -2.08
CA VAL A 80 2.15 -7.12 -1.42
C VAL A 80 2.35 -7.63 0.01
N PHE A 81 1.54 -7.14 0.93
CA PHE A 81 1.47 -7.63 2.31
C PHE A 81 0.01 -7.79 2.76
N ILE A 82 -0.21 -8.62 3.77
CA ILE A 82 -1.53 -8.97 4.30
C ILE A 82 -1.77 -8.17 5.58
N VAL A 83 -2.92 -7.52 5.68
CA VAL A 83 -3.43 -6.93 6.92
C VAL A 83 -4.56 -7.83 7.43
N MET A 84 -4.49 -8.19 8.71
CA MET A 84 -5.56 -8.88 9.41
C MET A 84 -6.07 -7.95 10.51
N SER A 85 -7.21 -7.30 10.27
CA SER A 85 -7.88 -6.50 11.29
C SER A 85 -8.41 -7.43 12.38
N PRO A 86 -8.17 -7.14 13.67
CA PRO A 86 -8.76 -7.92 14.74
C PRO A 86 -10.28 -7.84 14.67
N ILE A 87 -10.93 -9.00 14.85
CA ILE A 87 -12.38 -9.12 14.97
C ILE A 87 -12.67 -9.50 16.43
N ASP A 88 -13.49 -8.71 17.11
CA ASP A 88 -14.01 -9.05 18.44
C ASP A 88 -15.40 -9.66 18.29
N LEU A 89 -15.47 -10.99 18.37
CA LEU A 89 -16.72 -11.74 18.22
C LEU A 89 -17.76 -11.40 19.31
N ASN A 90 -17.36 -10.83 20.44
CA ASN A 90 -18.28 -10.43 21.50
C ASN A 90 -19.05 -9.14 21.17
N LEU A 91 -18.56 -8.35 20.20
CA LEU A 91 -19.20 -7.14 19.71
C LEU A 91 -20.12 -7.40 18.51
N GLU A 92 -20.03 -8.59 17.91
CA GLU A 92 -20.89 -8.98 16.81
C GLU A 92 -22.31 -9.26 17.33
N PRO A 93 -23.36 -8.74 16.67
CA PRO A 93 -24.74 -9.05 17.03
C PRO A 93 -24.95 -10.57 17.04
N SER A 94 -25.66 -11.08 18.04
CA SER A 94 -26.00 -12.51 18.10
C SER A 94 -26.77 -12.90 16.82
N LEU A 95 -26.11 -13.63 15.93
CA LEU A 95 -26.74 -14.17 14.70
C LEU A 95 -27.75 -15.29 15.00
N ILE A 96 -27.91 -15.65 16.28
CA ILE A 96 -28.87 -16.63 16.75
C ILE A 96 -30.14 -15.88 17.17
N THR A 97 -31.06 -15.69 16.22
CA THR A 97 -32.47 -15.50 16.54
C THR A 97 -33.04 -16.89 16.80
N VAL A 98 -33.29 -17.23 18.07
CA VAL A 98 -34.10 -18.40 18.45
C VAL A 98 -35.58 -18.03 18.36
#